data_AF-F8E417-F1
#
_entry.id   AF-F8E417-F1
#
_cell.length_a   1.000
_cell.length_b   1.000
_cell.length_c   1.000
_cell.angle_alpha   90.00
_cell.angle_beta   90.00
_cell.angle_gamma   90.00
#
_symmetry.space_group_name_H-M   'P 1'
#
loop_
_entity.id
_entity.type
_entity.pdbx_description
1 polymer ?
#
loop_
_entity_poly.entity_id
_entity_poly.type
_entity_poly.pdbx_seq_one_letter_code
_entity_poly.pdbx_strand_id
1 'polypeptide(L)'
;MNDFFQNKEYKRCVFLCSRRAMLENELLLKKFALKYVPEHYTIDEVRELNIFLNDIFDNDLFDVIMGRKKASEFKDRYNEKFLQDIEDFAYNEYYSK
;
A
#
# COMPACT_ATOMS: atom_id res chain seq x y z
N MET A 1 5.76 -17.60 17.76
CA MET A 1 6.40 -16.60 16.88
C MET A 1 5.43 -16.42 15.73
N ASN A 2 4.94 -15.21 15.45
CA ASN A 2 3.80 -15.04 14.54
C ASN A 2 4.24 -15.39 13.10
N ASP A 3 3.75 -16.49 12.54
CA ASP A 3 4.17 -17.03 11.23
C ASP A 3 3.99 -16.02 10.08
N PHE A 4 3.11 -15.04 10.27
CA PHE A 4 2.87 -13.95 9.32
C PHE A 4 4.14 -13.14 9.01
N PHE A 5 4.86 -12.66 10.03
CA PHE A 5 6.05 -11.81 9.83
C PHE A 5 7.22 -12.59 9.22
N GLN A 6 7.24 -13.92 9.35
CA GLN A 6 8.26 -14.76 8.74
C GLN A 6 7.93 -15.16 7.30
N ASN A 7 6.70 -14.95 6.87
CA ASN A 7 6.23 -15.30 5.54
C ASN A 7 6.98 -14.54 4.44
N LYS A 8 7.36 -15.24 3.38
CA LYS A 8 8.08 -14.66 2.23
C LYS A 8 7.28 -13.56 1.52
N GLU A 9 5.95 -13.70 1.46
CA GLU A 9 5.08 -12.76 0.76
C GLU A 9 4.98 -11.44 1.52
N TYR A 10 4.90 -11.52 2.85
CA TYR A 10 4.94 -10.32 3.70
C TYR A 10 6.29 -9.61 3.62
N LYS A 11 7.40 -10.36 3.69
CA LYS A 11 8.75 -9.77 3.52
C LYS A 11 8.90 -9.10 2.16
N ARG A 12 8.36 -9.70 1.09
CA ARG A 12 8.31 -9.11 -0.25
C ARG A 12 7.45 -7.85 -0.29
N CYS A 13 6.31 -7.83 0.38
CA CYS A 13 5.44 -6.65 0.49
C CYS A 13 6.19 -5.48 1.13
N VAL A 14 6.83 -5.71 2.28
CA VAL A 14 7.64 -4.67 2.96
C VAL A 14 8.73 -4.14 2.04
N PHE A 15 9.42 -5.02 1.31
CA PHE A 15 10.44 -4.63 0.34
C PHE A 15 9.88 -3.77 -0.81
N LEU A 16 8.77 -4.19 -1.43
CA LEU A 16 8.14 -3.44 -2.53
C LEU A 16 7.62 -2.08 -2.09
N CYS A 17 7.02 -2.00 -0.90
CA CYS A 17 6.61 -0.74 -0.28
C CYS A 17 7.80 0.18 0.02
N SER A 18 8.95 -0.38 0.35
CA SER A 18 10.17 0.38 0.67
C SER A 18 11.04 0.69 -0.57
N ARG A 19 10.62 0.27 -1.77
CA ARG A 19 11.37 0.47 -3.02
C ARG A 19 10.52 1.27 -4.01
N ARG A 20 10.32 2.55 -3.70
CA ARG A 20 9.57 3.50 -4.53
C ARG A 20 10.50 4.56 -5.11
N ALA A 21 10.16 5.10 -6.28
CA ALA A 21 10.95 6.15 -6.89
C ALA A 21 10.74 7.52 -6.20
N MET A 22 9.59 7.71 -5.55
CA MET A 22 9.25 8.91 -4.80
C MET A 22 9.32 8.67 -3.30
N LEU A 23 9.96 9.59 -2.58
CA LEU A 23 10.23 9.47 -1.14
C LEU A 23 8.93 9.46 -0.33
N GLU A 24 7.95 10.30 -0.69
CA GLU A 24 6.66 10.38 -0.03
C GLU A 24 5.91 9.04 -0.09
N ASN A 25 5.92 8.40 -1.26
CA ASN A 25 5.33 7.08 -1.45
C ASN A 25 6.05 6.03 -0.59
N GLU A 26 7.38 6.04 -0.58
CA GLU A 26 8.18 5.11 0.23
C GLU A 26 7.87 5.25 1.73
N LEU A 27 7.89 6.49 2.24
CA LEU A 27 7.69 6.77 3.65
C LEU A 27 6.30 6.34 4.13
N LEU A 28 5.25 6.61 3.35
CA LEU A 28 3.90 6.17 3.69
C LEU A 28 3.77 4.64 3.55
N LEU A 29 4.11 4.07 2.40
CA LEU A 29 3.86 2.66 2.13
C LEU A 29 4.67 1.74 3.05
N LYS A 30 5.87 2.16 3.47
CA LYS A 30 6.63 1.42 4.48
C LYS A 30 5.88 1.38 5.82
N LYS A 31 5.28 2.48 6.26
CA LYS A 31 4.42 2.47 7.46
C LYS A 31 3.17 1.61 7.26
N PHE A 32 2.51 1.74 6.11
CA PHE A 32 1.35 0.91 5.74
C PHE A 32 1.67 -0.58 5.83
N ALA A 33 2.78 -1.01 5.22
CA ALA A 33 3.22 -2.40 5.24
C ALA A 33 3.56 -2.91 6.65
N LEU A 34 4.11 -2.06 7.52
CA LEU A 34 4.54 -2.47 8.86
C LEU A 34 3.41 -2.43 9.90
N LYS A 35 2.42 -1.55 9.74
CA LYS A 35 1.34 -1.35 10.71
C LYS A 35 0.01 -1.95 10.24
N TYR A 36 -0.42 -1.60 9.04
CA TYR A 36 -1.76 -1.92 8.56
C TYR A 36 -1.85 -3.34 8.01
N VAL A 37 -0.94 -3.72 7.12
CA VAL A 37 -0.97 -5.03 6.44
C VAL A 37 -1.02 -6.22 7.42
N PRO A 38 -0.22 -6.29 8.51
CA PRO A 38 -0.26 -7.43 9.43
C PRO A 38 -1.55 -7.56 10.23
N GLU A 39 -2.29 -6.46 10.40
CA GLU A 39 -3.53 -6.42 11.19
C GLU A 39 -4.77 -6.69 10.33
N HIS A 40 -4.70 -6.33 9.06
CA HIS A 40 -5.88 -6.32 8.20
C HIS A 40 -5.86 -7.39 7.11
N TYR A 41 -4.70 -7.91 6.70
CA TYR A 41 -4.60 -8.77 5.52
C TYR A 41 -4.22 -10.20 5.89
N THR A 42 -4.80 -11.14 5.16
CA THR A 42 -4.33 -12.52 5.06
C THR A 42 -3.11 -12.62 4.14
N ILE A 43 -2.37 -13.74 4.21
CA ILE A 43 -1.22 -13.97 3.32
C ILE A 43 -1.62 -14.03 1.84
N ASP A 44 -2.82 -14.50 1.52
CA ASP A 44 -3.31 -14.54 0.14
C ASP A 44 -3.58 -13.11 -0.39
N GLU A 45 -4.18 -12.24 0.43
CA GLU A 45 -4.33 -10.82 0.09
C GLU A 45 -2.99 -10.10 -0.03
N VAL A 46 -1.99 -10.48 0.77
CA VAL A 46 -0.62 -9.96 0.62
C VAL A 46 0.00 -10.36 -0.71
N ARG A 47 -0.30 -11.54 -1.25
CA ARG A 47 0.16 -11.93 -2.60
C ARG A 47 -0.47 -11.06 -3.68
N GLU A 48 -1.76 -10.81 -3.58
CA GLU A 48 -2.48 -9.92 -4.50
C GLU A 48 -1.97 -8.47 -4.39
N LEU A 49 -1.72 -8.00 -3.17
CA LEU A 49 -1.09 -6.71 -2.93
C LEU A 49 0.30 -6.65 -3.58
N ASN A 50 1.12 -7.69 -3.47
CA ASN A 50 2.42 -7.75 -4.13
C ASN A 50 2.31 -7.58 -5.65
N ILE A 51 1.28 -8.14 -6.30
CA ILE A 51 1.03 -7.95 -7.74
C ILE A 51 0.70 -6.48 -7.99
N PHE A 52 -0.30 -5.94 -7.30
CA PHE A 52 -0.69 -4.54 -7.38
C PHE A 52 0.50 -3.57 -7.20
N LEU A 53 1.36 -3.82 -6.22
CA LEU A 53 2.50 -2.95 -5.91
C LEU A 53 3.55 -2.92 -7.04
N ASN A 54 3.65 -3.96 -7.87
CA ASN A 54 4.51 -3.98 -9.05
C ASN A 54 3.88 -3.25 -10.25
N ASP A 55 2.56 -3.22 -10.34
CA ASP A 55 1.84 -2.70 -11.49
C ASP A 55 1.51 -1.21 -11.36
N ILE A 56 1.29 -0.71 -10.14
CA ILE A 56 0.94 0.69 -9.91
C ILE A 56 2.12 1.64 -10.19
N PHE A 57 1.86 2.68 -10.98
CA PHE A 57 2.84 3.74 -11.21
C PHE A 57 2.96 4.68 -10.01
N ASP A 58 4.18 5.08 -9.70
CA ASP A 58 4.48 5.97 -8.57
C ASP A 58 3.72 7.31 -8.66
N ASN A 59 3.52 7.86 -9.87
CA ASN A 59 2.77 9.11 -10.08
C ASN A 59 1.30 9.00 -9.68
N ASP A 60 0.64 7.90 -10.05
CA ASP A 60 -0.77 7.68 -9.73
C ASP A 60 -0.93 7.44 -8.22
N LEU A 61 -0.03 6.62 -7.65
CA LEU A 61 0.03 6.37 -6.22
C LEU A 61 0.23 7.68 -5.43
N PHE A 62 1.13 8.55 -5.88
CA PHE A 62 1.41 9.83 -5.25
C PHE A 62 0.19 10.76 -5.27
N ASP A 63 -0.51 10.85 -6.41
CA ASP A 63 -1.73 11.67 -6.51
C ASP A 63 -2.80 11.21 -5.51
N VAL A 64 -2.93 9.91 -5.26
CA VAL A 64 -3.85 9.36 -4.25
C VAL A 64 -3.37 9.64 -2.83
N ILE A 65 -2.10 9.36 -2.52
CA ILE A 65 -1.51 9.60 -1.19
C ILE A 65 -1.64 11.08 -0.78
N MET A 66 -1.46 11.99 -1.73
CA MET A 66 -1.55 13.43 -1.48
C MET A 66 -2.98 13.99 -1.53
N GLY A 67 -4.00 13.13 -1.69
CA GLY A 67 -5.41 13.51 -1.75
C GLY A 67 -5.78 14.37 -2.97
N ARG A 68 -5.00 14.30 -4.06
CA ARG A 68 -5.27 15.03 -5.31
C ARG A 68 -6.28 14.32 -6.19
N LYS A 69 -6.29 12.99 -6.12
CA LYS A 69 -7.23 12.10 -6.81
C LYS A 69 -7.70 11.03 -5.83
N LYS A 70 -8.89 10.49 -6.07
CA LYS A 70 -9.43 9.37 -5.29
C LYS A 70 -9.00 8.03 -5.87
N ALA A 71 -8.92 6.99 -5.04
CA ALA A 71 -8.63 5.63 -5.49
C ALA A 71 -9.62 5.15 -6.56
N SER A 72 -10.91 5.46 -6.38
CA SER A 72 -12.00 5.11 -7.31
C SER A 72 -11.82 5.67 -8.73
N GLU A 73 -11.02 6.71 -8.93
CA GLU A 73 -10.71 7.25 -10.26
C GLU A 73 -9.79 6.31 -11.06
N PHE A 74 -9.15 5.34 -10.40
CA PHE A 74 -8.23 4.39 -11.02
C PHE A 74 -8.74 2.94 -11.02
N LYS A 75 -10.00 2.71 -10.66
CA LYS A 75 -10.61 1.36 -10.56
C LYS A 75 -10.50 0.51 -11.83
N ASP A 76 -10.44 1.14 -13.00
CA ASP A 76 -10.33 0.45 -14.29
C ASP A 76 -8.88 0.04 -14.62
N ARG A 77 -7.89 0.49 -13.82
CA ARG A 77 -6.46 0.24 -14.02
C ARG A 77 -5.86 -0.62 -12.93
N TYR A 78 -6.30 -0.43 -11.69
CA TYR A 78 -5.73 -1.08 -10.52
C TYR A 78 -6.80 -1.72 -9.64
N ASN A 79 -6.36 -2.58 -8.74
CA ASN A 79 -7.23 -3.14 -7.71
C ASN A 79 -7.70 -2.01 -6.77
N GLU A 80 -8.97 -1.65 -6.88
CA GLU A 80 -9.59 -0.55 -6.14
C GLU A 80 -9.46 -0.72 -4.62
N LYS A 81 -9.64 -1.93 -4.11
CA LYS A 81 -9.55 -2.22 -2.66
C LYS A 81 -8.20 -1.76 -2.11
N PHE A 82 -7.09 -2.18 -2.72
CA PHE A 82 -5.76 -1.86 -2.19
C PHE A 82 -5.43 -0.38 -2.30
N LEU A 83 -5.85 0.28 -3.38
CA LEU A 83 -5.60 1.70 -3.53
C LEU A 83 -6.47 2.52 -2.55
N GLN A 84 -7.70 2.08 -2.27
CA GLN A 84 -8.58 2.68 -1.27
C GLN A 84 -8.01 2.50 0.15
N ASP A 85 -7.53 1.31 0.50
CA ASP A 85 -6.92 1.05 1.81
C ASP A 85 -5.68 1.94 2.03
N ILE A 86 -4.90 2.20 0.96
CA ILE A 86 -3.77 3.14 0.99
C ILE A 86 -4.25 4.59 1.14
N GLU A 87 -5.30 4.99 0.40
CA GLU A 87 -5.91 6.33 0.50
C GLU A 87 -6.39 6.61 1.93
N ASP A 88 -7.14 5.68 2.51
CA ASP A 88 -7.69 5.79 3.86
C ASP A 88 -6.58 5.82 4.91
N PHE A 89 -5.53 5.02 4.73
CA PHE A 89 -4.35 5.05 5.59
C PHE A 89 -3.59 6.38 5.50
N ALA A 90 -3.41 6.92 4.29
CA ALA A 90 -2.79 8.23 4.07
C ALA A 90 -3.62 9.34 4.73
N TYR A 91 -4.94 9.29 4.58
CA TYR A 91 -5.86 10.22 5.22
C TYR A 91 -5.65 10.25 6.73
N ASN A 92 -5.60 9.07 7.35
CA ASN A 92 -5.43 8.94 8.80
C ASN A 92 -4.04 9.36 9.31
N GLU A 93 -2.96 9.10 8.57
CA GLU A 93 -1.61 9.48 9.00
C GLU A 93 -1.31 10.98 8.79
N TYR A 94 -1.92 11.64 7.81
CA TYR A 94 -1.57 13.02 7.45
C TYR A 94 -2.65 14.07 7.76
N TYR A 95 -3.93 13.69 7.80
CA TYR A 95 -5.03 14.66 7.79
C TYR A 95 -6.01 14.49 8.95
N SER A 96 -6.14 13.28 9.51
CA SER A 96 -6.88 13.05 10.76
C SER A 96 -6.10 13.63 11.95
N LYS A 97 -6.64 14.70 12.55
CA LYS A 97 -6.17 15.29 13.82
C LYS A 97 -7.00 14.80 14.99
#